data_AF-A0AAU1PJF4-F1
#
_entry.id   AF-A0AAU1PJF4-F1
#
_cell.length_a   1.000
_cell.length_b   1.000
_cell.length_c   1.000
_cell.angle_alpha   90.00
_cell.angle_beta   90.00
_cell.angle_gamma   90.00
#
_symmetry.space_group_name_H-M   'P 1'
#
loop_
_entity.id
_entity.type
_entity.pdbx_description
1 polymer ?
#
loop_
_entity_poly.entity_id
_entity_poly.type
_entity_poly.pdbx_seq_one_letter_code
_entity_poly.pdbx_strand_id
1 'polypeptide(L)' 'MRFEIMRLDDSNGDAVDSTVVDADSVDKIVQQAAALGQRIYIRPAD' A
#
# COMPACT_ATOMS: atom_id res chain seq x y z
N MET A 1 -2.60 -15.38 4.34
CA MET A 1 -2.38 -14.14 5.12
C MET A 1 -2.51 -12.99 4.15
N ARG A 2 -3.36 -12.01 4.46
CA ARG A 2 -3.61 -10.88 3.59
C ARG A 2 -3.05 -9.60 4.20
N PHE A 3 -2.87 -8.59 3.36
CA PHE A 3 -2.38 -7.28 3.77
C PHE A 3 -3.25 -6.22 3.15
N GLU A 4 -3.60 -5.22 3.94
CA GLU A 4 -4.18 -3.99 3.45
C GLU A 4 -3.05 -3.00 3.16
N ILE A 5 -3.03 -2.49 1.94
CA ILE A 5 -2.11 -1.48 1.47
C ILE A 5 -2.92 -0.22 1.20
N MET A 6 -2.62 0.83 1.95
CA MET A 6 -3.22 2.15 1.79
C MET A 6 -2.24 3.06 1.08
N ARG A 7 -2.72 3.80 0.08
CA ARG A 7 -1.97 4.91 -0.50
C ARG A 7 -2.31 6.17 0.28
N LEU A 8 -1.28 6.88 0.71
CA LEU A 8 -1.41 8.10 1.49
C LEU A 8 -1.18 9.32 0.60
N ASP A 9 -1.86 10.41 0.92
CA ASP A 9 -1.54 11.72 0.36
C ASP A 9 -0.22 12.22 0.95
N ASP A 10 0.63 12.79 0.09
CA ASP A 10 1.96 13.23 0.50
C ASP A 10 1.94 14.50 1.35
N SER A 11 0.88 15.31 1.26
CA SER A 11 0.75 16.60 1.94
C SER A 11 0.19 16.46 3.35
N ASN A 12 -0.82 15.62 3.55
CA ASN A 12 -1.52 15.49 4.84
C ASN A 12 -1.44 14.09 5.47
N GLY A 13 -1.00 13.07 4.73
CA GLY A 13 -0.90 11.69 5.21
C GLY A 13 -2.23 10.94 5.32
N ASP A 14 -3.32 11.51 4.82
CA ASP A 14 -4.63 10.86 4.79
C ASP A 14 -4.64 9.69 3.80
N ALA A 15 -5.43 8.66 4.10
CA ALA A 15 -5.62 7.55 3.19
C ALA A 15 -6.50 7.98 2.00
N VAL A 16 -5.92 7.94 0.80
CA VAL A 16 -6.58 8.29 -0.46
C VAL A 16 -7.24 7.06 -1.09
N ASP A 17 -6.61 5.89 -0.90
CA ASP A 17 -7.10 4.62 -1.45
C ASP A 17 -6.60 3.45 -0.60
N SER A 18 -7.32 2.33 -0.62
CA SER A 18 -6.98 1.11 0.11
C SER A 18 -7.29 -0.14 -0.71
N THR A 19 -6.34 -1.07 -0.75
CA THR A 19 -6.56 -2.37 -1.38
C THR A 19 -6.09 -3.50 -0.47
N VAL A 20 -6.81 -4.62 -0.47
CA VAL A 20 -6.43 -5.82 0.28
C VAL A 20 -5.89 -6.86 -0.69
N VAL A 21 -4.67 -7.34 -0.45
CA VAL A 21 -3.95 -8.27 -1.31
C VAL A 21 -3.40 -9.45 -0.53
N ASP A 22 -3.16 -10.57 -1.22
CA ASP A 22 -2.42 -11.69 -0.66
C ASP A 22 -0.94 -11.36 -0.49
N ALA A 23 -0.27 -12.05 0.44
CA ALA A 23 1.15 -11.85 0.77
C ALA A 23 2.07 -11.86 -0.47
N ASP A 24 1.81 -12.77 -1.42
CA ASP A 24 2.61 -12.94 -2.64
C ASP A 24 2.55 -11.71 -3.58
N SER A 25 1.53 -10.87 -3.43
CA SER A 25 1.34 -9.67 -4.24
C SER A 25 1.98 -8.41 -3.63
N VAL A 26 2.38 -8.44 -2.36
CA VAL A 26 2.86 -7.26 -1.64
C VAL A 26 4.14 -6.69 -2.26
N ASP A 27 5.11 -7.53 -2.62
CA ASP A 27 6.38 -7.08 -3.22
C ASP A 27 6.15 -6.28 -4.50
N LYS A 28 5.29 -6.77 -5.40
CA LYS A 28 4.97 -6.07 -6.66
C LYS A 28 4.35 -4.70 -6.42
N ILE A 29 3.44 -4.59 -5.45
CA ILE A 29 2.80 -3.31 -5.11
C ILE A 29 3.83 -2.33 -4.53
N VAL A 30 4.72 -2.79 -3.65
CA VAL A 30 5.79 -1.96 -3.08
C VAL A 30 6.75 -1.46 -4.16
N GLN A 31 7.19 -2.33 -5.07
CA GLN A 31 8.07 -1.96 -6.17
C GLN A 31 7.42 -0.91 -7.09
N GLN A 32 6.13 -1.10 -7.42
CA GLN A 32 5.38 -0.14 -8.21
C GLN A 32 5.23 1.21 -7.49
N ALA A 33 4.89 1.20 -6.20
CA ALA A 33 4.79 2.42 -5.40
C ALA A 33 6.13 3.16 -5.35
N ALA A 34 7.25 2.45 -5.14
CA ALA A 34 8.58 3.02 -5.14
C ALA A 34 8.95 3.62 -6.51
N ALA A 35 8.63 2.94 -7.62
CA ALA A 35 8.88 3.44 -8.97
C ALA A 35 8.09 4.72 -9.29
N LEU A 36 6.92 4.89 -8.68
CA LEU A 36 6.05 6.06 -8.84
C LEU A 36 6.25 7.13 -7.76
N GLY A 37 7.10 6.89 -6.77
CA GLY A 37 7.29 7.79 -5.62
C GLY A 37 6.07 7.89 -4.70
N GLN A 38 5.20 6.88 -4.68
CA GLN A 38 3.98 6.88 -3.88
C GLN A 38 4.25 6.53 -2.42
N ARG A 39 3.68 7.31 -1.51
CA ARG A 39 3.64 6.98 -0.09
C ARG A 39 2.55 5.94 0.19
N ILE A 40 2.95 4.81 0.76
CA ILE A 40 2.05 3.72 1.12
C ILE A 40 2.21 3.30 2.58
N TYR A 41 1.12 2.83 3.19
CA TYR A 41 1.09 2.20 4.49
C TYR A 41 0.59 0.76 4.34
N ILE A 42 1.26 -0.19 4.97
CA ILE A 42 0.96 -1.62 4.84
C ILE A 42 0.67 -2.18 6.23
N ARG A 43 -0.46 -2.87 6.39
CA ARG A 43 -0.82 -3.58 7.62
C ARG A 43 -1.39 -4.97 7.31
N PRO A 44 -1.28 -5.94 8.24
CA PRO A 44 -2.02 -7.19 8.11
C PRO A 44 -3.53 -6.91 7.98
N ALA A 45 -4.19 -7.62 7.08
CA ALA A 45 -5.64 -7.69 6.97
C ALA A 45 -6.04 -9.12 7.29
N ASP A 46 -6.88 -9.31 8.31
CA ASP A 46 -7.39 -10.59 8.85
C ASP A 46 -6.49 -11.84 8.66
#